data_AF-A0A380TU19-F1
#
_entry.id   AF-A0A380TU19-F1
#
_cell.length_a   1.000
_cell.length_b   1.000
_cell.length_c   1.000
_cell.angle_alpha   90.00
_cell.angle_beta   90.00
_cell.angle_gamma   90.00
#
_symmetry.space_group_name_H-M   'P 1'
#
loop_
_entity.id
_entity.type
_entity.pdbx_description
1 polymer ?
#
loop_
_entity_poly.entity_id
_entity_poly.type
_entity_poly.pdbx_seq_one_letter_code
_entity_poly.pdbx_strand_id
1 'polypeptide(L)'
;MIGEILSGVEAVKNIKNQTDYLKSLTEEVEKATEILQAKSIALNLIDKVEKMQKTIDDLSLQNVALRQKLETRASVKPVILEGEHAPIMLFEADFGSGIVSKICPVCWQKEEKTIPLLFERANMGSVGIGDYFSSTKHERYTCPCCQTQFLHKVITTHSN
;
A
#
# COMPACT_ATOMS: atom_id res chain seq x y z
N MET A 1 47.57 82.36 8.02
CA MET A 1 47.28 81.62 6.78
C MET A 1 47.84 80.20 6.74
N ILE A 2 49.02 79.88 7.33
CA ILE A 2 49.55 78.49 7.33
C ILE A 2 48.89 77.57 8.39
N GLY A 3 48.46 78.11 9.54
CA GLY A 3 47.85 77.32 10.63
C GLY A 3 46.47 76.73 10.31
N GLU A 4 45.65 77.41 9.50
CA GLU A 4 44.33 76.92 9.08
C GLU A 4 44.45 75.78 8.05
N ILE A 5 45.45 75.86 7.16
CA ILE A 5 45.75 74.84 6.15
C ILE A 5 46.20 73.54 6.82
N LEU A 6 47.03 73.62 7.86
CA LEU A 6 47.45 72.45 8.64
C LEU A 6 46.26 71.76 9.33
N SER A 7 45.31 72.52 9.90
CA SER A 7 44.09 71.94 10.48
C SER A 7 43.17 71.31 9.43
N GLY A 8 43.10 71.89 8.23
CA GLY A 8 42.31 71.34 7.12
C GLY A 8 42.87 70.04 6.56
N VAL A 9 44.20 69.92 6.45
CA VAL A 9 44.87 68.69 6.00
C VAL A 9 44.67 67.55 7.02
N GLU A 10 44.73 67.85 8.30
CA GLU A 10 44.52 66.88 9.38
C GLU A 10 43.06 66.43 9.47
N ALA A 11 42.11 67.35 9.27
CA ALA A 11 40.69 67.03 9.14
C ALA A 11 40.41 66.12 7.92
N VAL A 12 41.01 66.40 6.76
CA VAL A 12 40.87 65.56 5.55
C VAL A 12 41.45 64.15 5.76
N LYS A 13 42.58 64.04 6.47
CA LYS A 13 43.18 62.74 6.81
C LYS A 13 42.26 61.92 7.73
N ASN A 14 41.63 62.56 8.72
CA ASN A 14 40.67 61.90 9.59
C ASN A 14 39.39 61.47 8.85
N ILE A 15 38.89 62.29 7.92
CA ILE A 15 37.74 61.95 7.07
C ILE A 15 38.06 60.74 6.20
N LYS A 16 39.26 60.67 5.61
CA LYS A 16 39.69 59.53 4.81
C LYS A 16 39.70 58.24 5.63
N ASN A 17 40.30 58.27 6.82
CA ASN A 17 40.34 57.11 7.70
C ASN A 17 38.93 56.63 8.12
N GLN A 18 38.01 57.57 8.38
CA GLN A 18 36.61 57.23 8.67
C GLN A 18 35.89 56.64 7.45
N THR A 19 36.20 57.13 6.25
CA THR A 19 35.62 56.63 5.00
C THR A 19 36.09 55.20 4.72
N ASP A 20 37.38 54.93 4.91
CA ASP A 20 37.97 53.59 4.75
C ASP A 20 37.36 52.60 5.78
N TYR A 21 37.15 53.05 7.02
CA TYR A 21 36.49 52.24 8.05
C TYR A 21 35.02 51.94 7.72
N LEU A 22 34.25 52.94 7.28
CA LEU A 22 32.85 52.74 6.88
C LEU A 22 32.71 51.80 5.69
N LYS A 23 33.66 51.85 4.74
CA LYS A 23 33.69 50.93 3.60
C LYS A 23 33.92 49.49 4.07
N SER A 24 34.89 49.28 4.97
CA SER A 24 35.13 47.97 5.59
C SER A 24 33.89 47.46 6.33
N LEU A 25 33.22 48.33 7.09
CA LEU A 25 32.02 47.97 7.84
C LEU A 25 30.87 47.59 6.89
N THR A 26 30.74 48.29 5.77
CA THR A 26 29.71 48.01 4.74
C THR A 26 29.95 46.64 4.11
N GLU A 27 31.20 46.31 3.74
CA GLU A 27 31.57 45.01 3.19
C GLU A 27 31.33 43.85 4.19
N GLU A 28 31.57 44.07 5.49
CA GLU A 28 31.27 43.09 6.53
C GLU A 28 29.76 42.87 6.70
N VAL A 29 28.96 43.94 6.65
CA VAL A 29 27.50 43.87 6.71
C VAL A 29 26.93 43.12 5.51
N GLU A 30 27.41 43.39 4.29
CA GLU A 30 26.99 42.68 3.08
C GLU A 30 27.24 41.17 3.20
N LYS A 31 28.45 40.76 3.60
CA LYS A 31 28.77 39.34 3.84
C LYS A 31 27.89 38.71 4.92
N ALA A 32 27.62 39.42 6.02
CA ALA A 32 26.73 38.93 7.06
C ALA A 32 25.29 38.74 6.54
N THR A 33 24.81 39.63 5.66
CA THR A 33 23.48 39.49 5.06
C THR A 33 23.38 38.30 4.10
N GLU A 34 24.41 38.04 3.28
CA GLU A 34 24.46 36.85 2.42
C GLU A 34 24.43 35.55 3.24
N ILE A 35 25.16 35.51 4.37
CA ILE A 35 25.16 34.36 5.29
C ILE A 35 23.75 34.15 5.89
N LEU A 36 23.07 35.22 6.28
CA LEU A 36 21.70 35.14 6.82
C LEU A 36 20.71 34.63 5.77
N GLN A 37 20.83 35.08 4.52
CA GLN A 37 20.01 34.57 3.41
C GLN A 37 20.27 33.09 3.15
N ALA A 38 21.54 32.67 3.08
CA ALA A 38 21.92 31.28 2.91
C ALA A 38 21.38 30.39 4.04
N LYS A 39 21.42 30.88 5.28
CA LYS A 39 20.85 30.19 6.46
C LYS A 39 19.32 30.03 6.32
N SER A 40 18.61 31.07 5.90
CA SER A 40 17.17 31.00 5.67
C SER A 40 16.80 29.97 4.59
N ILE A 41 17.58 29.91 3.51
CA ILE A 41 17.40 28.93 2.43
C ILE A 41 17.65 27.51 2.96
N ALA A 42 18.72 27.31 3.72
CA ALA A 42 19.05 26.01 4.31
C ALA A 42 17.93 25.50 5.25
N LEU A 43 17.36 26.37 6.09
CA LEU A 43 16.23 26.01 6.96
C LEU A 43 14.99 25.60 6.16
N ASN A 44 14.69 26.30 5.06
CA ASN A 44 13.58 25.94 4.17
C ASN A 44 13.82 24.58 3.49
N LEU A 45 15.05 24.31 3.06
CA LEU A 45 15.44 23.02 2.50
C LEU A 45 15.32 21.89 3.52
N ILE A 46 15.69 22.12 4.78
CA ILE A 46 15.52 21.13 5.87
C ILE A 46 14.04 20.79 6.05
N ASP A 47 13.16 21.80 6.16
CA ASP A 47 11.70 21.56 6.29
C ASP A 47 11.14 20.78 5.08
N LYS A 48 11.60 21.07 3.87
CA LYS A 48 11.22 20.30 2.67
C LYS A 48 11.70 18.84 2.75
N VAL A 49 12.94 18.61 3.16
CA VAL A 49 13.49 17.25 3.31
C VAL A 49 12.74 16.47 4.38
N GLU A 50 12.39 17.09 5.51
CA GLU A 50 11.59 16.45 6.55
C GLU A 50 10.19 16.06 6.05
N LYS A 51 9.53 16.93 5.26
CA LYS A 51 8.24 16.62 4.62
C LYS A 51 8.35 15.48 3.61
N MET A 52 9.43 15.47 2.81
CA MET A 52 9.71 14.38 1.88
C MET A 52 9.94 13.06 2.62
N GLN A 53 10.68 13.08 3.73
CA GLN A 53 10.94 11.88 4.53
C GLN A 53 9.63 11.28 5.07
N LYS A 54 8.74 12.12 5.63
CA LYS A 54 7.40 11.66 6.07
C LYS A 54 6.61 11.00 4.95
N THR A 55 6.66 11.58 3.75
CA THR A 55 5.97 11.02 2.58
C THR A 55 6.55 9.66 2.17
N ILE A 56 7.88 9.51 2.22
CA ILE A 56 8.57 8.24 1.93
C ILE A 56 8.17 7.17 2.95
N ASP A 57 8.11 7.53 4.23
CA ASP A 57 7.74 6.60 5.30
C ASP A 57 6.28 6.12 5.13
N ASP A 58 5.36 7.04 4.83
CA ASP A 58 3.95 6.71 4.54
C ASP A 58 3.82 5.80 3.30
N LEU A 59 4.54 6.09 2.22
CA LEU A 59 4.56 5.25 1.01
C LEU A 59 5.16 3.87 1.27
N SER A 60 6.17 3.79 2.14
CA SER A 60 6.78 2.52 2.55
C SER A 60 5.76 1.64 3.28
N LEU A 61 5.03 2.21 4.23
CA LEU A 61 3.96 1.51 4.95
C LEU A 61 2.85 1.03 4.02
N GLN A 62 2.41 1.88 3.08
CA GLN A 62 1.41 1.51 2.09
C GLN A 62 1.90 0.37 1.18
N ASN A 63 3.16 0.40 0.76
CA ASN A 63 3.74 -0.67 -0.06
C ASN A 63 3.77 -2.02 0.67
N VAL A 64 4.11 -2.04 1.96
CA VAL A 64 4.08 -3.27 2.77
C VAL A 64 2.65 -3.83 2.84
N ALA A 65 1.66 -2.97 3.13
CA ALA A 65 0.26 -3.39 3.19
C ALA A 65 -0.26 -3.91 1.84
N LEU A 66 0.11 -3.27 0.73
CA LEU A 66 -0.27 -3.72 -0.61
C LEU A 66 0.36 -5.06 -0.97
N ARG A 67 1.63 -5.30 -0.61
CA ARG A 67 2.29 -6.60 -0.84
C ARG A 67 1.56 -7.72 -0.10
N GLN A 68 1.21 -7.51 1.16
CA GLN A 68 0.44 -8.49 1.94
C GLN A 68 -0.92 -8.79 1.31
N LYS A 69 -1.63 -7.78 0.81
CA LYS A 69 -2.90 -7.97 0.08
C LYS A 69 -2.70 -8.74 -1.22
N LEU A 70 -1.64 -8.45 -1.98
CA LEU A 70 -1.32 -9.17 -3.22
C LEU A 70 -0.97 -10.64 -2.96
N GLU A 71 -0.19 -10.93 -1.93
CA GLU A 71 0.13 -12.31 -1.52
C GLU A 71 -1.15 -13.08 -1.14
N THR A 72 -2.03 -12.45 -0.37
CA THR A 72 -3.32 -13.04 0.01
C THR A 72 -4.22 -13.27 -1.20
N ARG A 73 -4.21 -12.36 -2.19
CA ARG A 73 -4.97 -12.56 -3.43
C ARG A 73 -4.35 -13.62 -4.33
N ALA A 74 -3.03 -13.74 -4.36
CA ALA A 74 -2.32 -14.73 -5.18
C ALA A 74 -2.51 -16.16 -4.66
N SER A 75 -2.71 -16.34 -3.35
CA SER A 75 -2.99 -17.65 -2.75
C SER A 75 -4.42 -18.15 -2.99
N VAL A 76 -5.32 -17.27 -3.45
CA VAL A 76 -6.73 -17.59 -3.70
C VAL A 76 -6.97 -17.87 -5.18
N LYS A 77 -7.48 -19.06 -5.51
CA LYS A 77 -7.76 -19.50 -6.88
C LYS A 77 -9.25 -19.68 -7.11
N PRO A 78 -9.82 -19.18 -8.23
CA PRO A 78 -11.22 -19.44 -8.55
C PRO A 78 -11.40 -20.91 -8.97
N VAL A 79 -12.51 -21.52 -8.53
CA VAL A 79 -12.91 -22.87 -8.90
C VAL A 79 -14.36 -22.86 -9.33
N ILE A 80 -14.63 -23.41 -10.51
CA ILE A 80 -15.99 -23.51 -11.06
C ILE A 80 -16.47 -24.94 -10.89
N LEU A 81 -17.63 -25.10 -10.26
CA LEU A 81 -18.33 -26.38 -10.10
C LEU A 81 -19.58 -26.39 -10.97
N GLU A 82 -19.94 -27.54 -11.52
CA GLU A 82 -21.20 -27.74 -12.24
C GLU A 82 -22.38 -27.73 -11.26
N GLY A 83 -23.05 -26.60 -11.10
CA GLY A 83 -24.24 -26.52 -10.22
C GLY A 83 -25.45 -27.21 -10.85
N GLU A 84 -26.48 -27.46 -10.04
CA GLU A 84 -27.70 -28.13 -10.50
C GLU A 84 -28.46 -27.37 -11.59
N HIS A 85 -28.38 -26.03 -11.58
CA HIS A 85 -29.07 -25.16 -12.54
C HIS A 85 -28.11 -24.25 -13.32
N ALA A 86 -26.95 -23.93 -12.76
CA ALA A 86 -25.93 -23.07 -13.37
C ALA A 86 -24.56 -23.34 -12.73
N PRO A 87 -23.45 -23.05 -13.43
CA PRO A 87 -22.11 -23.14 -12.85
C PRO A 87 -21.98 -22.30 -11.57
N ILE A 88 -21.34 -22.85 -10.56
CA ILE A 88 -21.08 -22.22 -9.27
C ILE A 88 -19.61 -21.84 -9.20
N MET A 89 -19.34 -20.55 -8.99
CA MET A 89 -17.98 -20.08 -8.72
C MET A 89 -17.73 -20.08 -7.22
N LEU A 90 -16.76 -20.88 -6.79
CA LEU A 90 -16.15 -20.84 -5.47
C LEU A 90 -14.71 -20.35 -5.59
N PHE A 91 -14.02 -20.21 -4.47
CA PHE A 91 -12.58 -20.03 -4.45
C PHE A 91 -11.93 -21.13 -3.62
N GLU A 92 -10.64 -21.35 -3.83
CA GLU A 92 -9.79 -22.24 -3.07
C GLU A 92 -8.62 -21.45 -2.49
N ALA A 93 -8.29 -21.72 -1.23
CA ALA A 93 -7.14 -21.11 -0.55
C ALA A 93 -6.39 -22.17 0.26
N ASP A 94 -5.06 -22.03 0.31
CA ASP A 94 -4.21 -22.76 1.26
C ASP A 94 -4.02 -21.93 2.52
N PHE A 95 -4.29 -22.54 3.67
CA PHE A 95 -4.14 -21.93 4.99
C PHE A 95 -2.77 -22.23 5.64
N GLY A 96 -1.77 -22.59 4.83
CA GLY A 96 -0.39 -22.87 5.28
C GLY A 96 -0.17 -24.29 5.80
N SER A 97 -1.20 -25.15 5.71
CA SER A 97 -1.12 -26.57 6.09
C SER A 97 -0.94 -27.50 4.88
N GLY A 98 -0.94 -26.95 3.66
CA GLY A 98 -0.96 -27.72 2.41
C GLY A 98 -2.34 -28.27 2.07
N ILE A 99 -3.34 -28.07 2.94
CA ILE A 99 -4.72 -28.44 2.69
C ILE A 99 -5.43 -27.26 2.02
N VAL A 100 -5.71 -27.42 0.74
CA VAL A 100 -6.52 -26.48 -0.04
C VAL A 100 -7.98 -26.67 0.33
N SER A 101 -8.63 -25.61 0.81
CA SER A 101 -10.05 -25.64 1.18
C SER A 101 -10.85 -24.66 0.33
N LYS A 102 -12.11 -25.02 0.03
CA LYS A 102 -13.05 -24.13 -0.65
C LYS A 102 -13.50 -23.02 0.29
N ILE A 103 -13.46 -21.77 -0.16
CA ILE A 103 -13.81 -20.57 0.61
C ILE A 103 -15.01 -19.83 0.00
N CYS A 104 -15.68 -19.03 0.82
CA CYS A 104 -16.87 -18.30 0.42
C CYS A 104 -16.57 -17.15 -0.55
N PRO A 105 -17.16 -17.15 -1.76
CA PRO A 105 -16.93 -16.09 -2.75
C PRO A 105 -17.50 -14.74 -2.31
N VAL A 106 -18.62 -14.73 -1.56
CA VAL A 106 -19.25 -13.49 -1.09
C VAL A 106 -18.37 -12.78 -0.07
N CYS A 107 -17.83 -13.52 0.91
CA CYS A 107 -16.95 -12.96 1.94
C CYS A 107 -15.61 -12.52 1.36
N TRP A 108 -15.08 -13.27 0.40
CA TRP A 108 -13.84 -12.92 -0.28
C TRP A 108 -13.98 -11.64 -1.13
N GLN A 109 -15.04 -11.53 -1.95
CA GLN A 109 -15.22 -10.37 -2.83
C GLN A 109 -15.54 -9.08 -2.07
N LYS A 110 -16.26 -9.15 -0.94
CA LYS A 110 -16.64 -7.96 -0.17
C LYS A 110 -15.58 -7.50 0.81
N GLU A 111 -14.94 -8.45 1.51
CA GLU A 111 -14.13 -8.14 2.69
C GLU A 111 -12.73 -8.78 2.63
N GLU A 112 -12.36 -9.44 1.52
CA GLU A 112 -11.09 -10.19 1.37
C GLU A 112 -10.89 -11.24 2.49
N LYS A 113 -11.98 -11.76 3.06
CA LYS A 113 -11.93 -12.77 4.12
C LYS A 113 -11.91 -14.17 3.54
N THR A 114 -10.89 -14.94 3.87
CA THR A 114 -10.74 -16.37 3.52
C THR A 114 -11.52 -17.24 4.50
N ILE A 115 -12.85 -17.27 4.37
CA ILE A 115 -13.73 -18.10 5.22
C ILE A 115 -13.95 -19.47 4.58
N PRO A 116 -13.52 -20.58 5.21
CA PRO A 116 -13.76 -21.92 4.68
C PRO A 116 -15.24 -22.27 4.69
N LEU A 117 -15.70 -22.95 3.64
CA LEU A 117 -17.06 -23.43 3.51
C LEU A 117 -17.23 -24.75 4.27
N LEU A 118 -18.35 -24.87 5.00
CA LEU A 118 -18.78 -26.14 5.59
C LEU A 118 -19.32 -27.03 4.48
N PHE A 119 -18.90 -28.30 4.46
CA PHE A 119 -19.27 -29.27 3.43
C PHE A 119 -20.22 -30.33 3.97
N GLU A 120 -21.35 -30.51 3.29
CA GLU A 120 -22.30 -31.58 3.54
C GLU A 120 -22.56 -32.33 2.23
N ARG A 121 -22.68 -33.66 2.30
CA ARG A 121 -22.99 -34.51 1.14
C ARG A 121 -24.18 -35.40 1.44
N ALA A 122 -25.17 -35.37 0.56
CA ALA A 122 -26.33 -36.26 0.60
C ALA A 122 -26.38 -37.14 -0.66
N ASN A 123 -26.65 -38.44 -0.48
CA ASN A 123 -26.92 -39.35 -1.59
C ASN A 123 -28.40 -39.24 -1.98
N MET A 124 -28.68 -38.87 -3.23
CA MET A 124 -30.05 -38.57 -3.68
C MET A 124 -30.70 -39.76 -4.38
N GLY A 125 -29.91 -40.69 -4.91
CA GLY A 125 -30.44 -41.90 -5.55
C GLY A 125 -29.43 -42.58 -6.46
N SER A 126 -29.70 -43.85 -6.75
CA SER A 126 -28.93 -44.67 -7.69
C SER A 126 -29.88 -45.41 -8.62
N VAL A 127 -29.59 -45.40 -9.92
CA VAL A 127 -30.35 -46.13 -10.95
C VAL A 127 -29.38 -47.05 -11.67
N GLY A 128 -29.73 -48.33 -11.78
CA GLY A 128 -28.99 -49.32 -12.56
C GLY A 128 -29.87 -49.90 -13.67
N ILE A 129 -29.36 -49.96 -14.90
CA ILE A 129 -30.04 -50.60 -16.05
C ILE A 129 -29.00 -51.41 -16.82
N GLY A 130 -29.09 -52.74 -16.77
CA GLY A 130 -28.08 -53.64 -17.36
C GLY A 130 -26.71 -53.47 -16.69
N ASP A 131 -25.64 -53.34 -17.50
CA ASP A 131 -24.26 -53.10 -17.04
C ASP A 131 -23.95 -51.63 -16.71
N TYR A 132 -24.96 -50.75 -16.74
CA TYR A 132 -24.83 -49.32 -16.45
C TYR A 132 -25.32 -48.97 -15.05
N PHE A 133 -24.47 -48.28 -14.27
CA PHE A 133 -24.81 -47.73 -12.96
C PHE A 133 -24.66 -46.21 -12.97
N SER A 134 -25.69 -45.50 -12.51
CA SER A 134 -25.64 -44.06 -12.27
C SER A 134 -26.01 -43.75 -10.82
N SER A 135 -25.21 -42.90 -10.16
CA SER A 135 -25.51 -42.38 -8.82
C SER A 135 -25.51 -40.85 -8.85
N THR A 136 -26.48 -40.26 -8.16
CA THR A 136 -26.60 -38.81 -8.00
C THR A 136 -26.34 -38.42 -6.56
N LYS A 137 -25.36 -37.54 -6.34
CA LYS A 137 -25.01 -36.98 -5.04
C LYS A 137 -25.21 -35.47 -5.08
N HIS A 138 -25.79 -34.91 -4.02
CA HIS A 138 -25.83 -33.47 -3.81
C HIS A 138 -24.78 -33.07 -2.79
N GLU A 139 -23.92 -32.15 -3.18
CA GLU A 139 -22.93 -31.52 -2.34
C GLU A 139 -23.40 -30.11 -2.00
N ARG A 140 -23.44 -29.79 -0.71
CA ARG A 140 -23.81 -28.48 -0.20
C ARG A 140 -22.59 -27.86 0.46
N TYR A 141 -22.31 -26.62 0.06
CA TYR A 141 -21.30 -25.78 0.70
C TYR A 141 -21.99 -24.62 1.38
N THR A 142 -21.79 -24.43 2.68
CA THR A 142 -22.42 -23.35 3.46
C THR A 142 -21.36 -22.46 4.08
N CYS A 143 -21.50 -21.14 3.92
CA CYS A 143 -20.63 -20.19 4.59
C CYS A 143 -21.09 -19.96 6.03
N PRO A 144 -20.26 -20.21 7.05
CA PRO A 144 -20.64 -19.96 8.45
C PRO A 144 -20.77 -18.47 8.78
N CYS A 145 -20.13 -17.59 8.00
CA CYS A 145 -20.13 -16.15 8.24
C CYS A 145 -21.38 -15.45 7.68
N CYS A 146 -21.70 -15.70 6.41
CA CYS A 146 -22.80 -15.01 5.71
C CYS A 146 -24.01 -15.92 5.40
N GLN A 147 -23.95 -17.20 5.79
CA GLN A 147 -25.02 -18.19 5.61
C GLN A 147 -25.39 -18.51 4.15
N THR A 148 -24.64 -17.98 3.17
CA THR A 148 -24.80 -18.32 1.75
C THR A 148 -24.55 -19.80 1.51
N GLN A 149 -25.41 -20.43 0.73
CA GLN A 149 -25.36 -21.85 0.36
C GLN A 149 -25.07 -22.02 -1.12
N PHE A 150 -24.28 -23.04 -1.46
CA PHE A 150 -23.95 -23.42 -2.82
C PHE A 150 -24.24 -24.92 -3.02
N LEU A 151 -25.04 -25.25 -4.03
CA LEU A 151 -25.55 -26.61 -4.29
C LEU A 151 -24.93 -27.19 -5.56
N HIS A 152 -24.02 -28.13 -5.39
CA HIS A 152 -23.34 -28.82 -6.48
C HIS A 152 -23.94 -30.22 -6.67
N LYS A 153 -24.34 -30.55 -7.90
CA LYS A 153 -24.89 -31.86 -8.25
C LYS A 153 -23.79 -32.69 -8.91
N VAL A 154 -23.46 -33.82 -8.30
CA VAL A 154 -22.48 -34.78 -8.83
C VAL A 154 -23.23 -35.98 -9.37
N ILE A 155 -23.09 -36.24 -10.66
CA ILE A 155 -23.59 -37.45 -11.32
C ILE A 155 -22.38 -38.32 -11.61
N THR A 156 -22.35 -39.54 -11.07
CA THR A 156 -21.29 -40.52 -11.32
C THR A 156 -21.88 -41.69 -12.09
N THR A 157 -21.40 -41.90 -13.32
CA THR A 157 -21.78 -43.03 -14.18
C THR A 157 -20.63 -44.01 -14.31
N HIS A 158 -20.92 -45.30 -14.12
CA HIS A 158 -19.99 -46.41 -14.33
C HIS A 158 -20.57 -47.37 -15.37
N SER A 159 -19.71 -47.80 -16.30
CA SER A 159 -19.98 -48.86 -17.27
C SER A 159 -18.94 -49.95 -17.04
N ASN A 160 -19.38 -51.20 -16.83
CA ASN A 160 -18.48 -52.35 -16.77
C ASN A 160 -18.04 -52.81 -18.15
#